data_AF-A0A7C0XQN8-F1
#
_entry.id   AF-A0A7C0XQN8-F1
#
_cell.length_a   1.000
_cell.length_b   1.000
_cell.length_c   1.000
_cell.angle_alpha   90.00
_cell.angle_beta   90.00
_cell.angle_gamma   90.00
#
_symmetry.space_group_name_H-M   'P 1'
#
loop_
_entity.id
_entity.type
_entity.pdbx_description
1 polymer ?
#
loop_
_entity_poly.entity_id
_entity_poly.type
_entity_poly.pdbx_seq_one_letter_code
_entity_poly.pdbx_strand_id
1 'polypeptide(L)'
;HLDFVRNVVGKVRNRLILPLGLNRGVIGALAAIGWFMEGDCTYELIAYRFDTSRVERCVDERSVIKMDIKFKQWVFSNYDYESRKQLITPHGPDPVLLGIRGEDPRILVKAFEELKICEDVEGWLIFRTNQGTDAHHIDRDINYVRPYQSGCIKGVVDGNPRVLRGGDVIINIQGGNNAYIYAAFFKETSLTRIAKKLIKGDYVRLCGTFKLWEGLGLVVHVEKLTILKAVDEVVKMNPLCPKCGSRMKSAGRGKGWKCPKCGFRSKNLPYDVKIISRSNLVGDYIPLDKAIKHLNKPLRRYGRERVCRPERPSGTWIL
;
A
#
# COMPACT_ATOMS: atom_id res chain seq x y z
N HIS A 1 10.73 -23.73 -5.42
CA HIS A 1 9.51 -23.55 -6.24
C HIS A 1 9.34 -24.65 -7.30
N LEU A 2 10.34 -24.96 -8.13
CA LEU A 2 10.21 -25.98 -9.20
C LEU A 2 9.87 -27.39 -8.67
N ASP A 3 10.37 -27.79 -7.50
CA ASP A 3 10.05 -29.12 -6.94
C ASP A 3 8.59 -29.24 -6.49
N PHE A 4 8.00 -28.14 -6.01
CA PHE A 4 6.56 -28.09 -5.74
C PHE A 4 5.74 -28.24 -7.03
N VAL A 5 6.17 -27.59 -8.12
CA VAL A 5 5.51 -27.73 -9.42
C VAL A 5 5.64 -29.16 -9.94
N ARG A 6 6.82 -29.78 -9.82
CA ARG A 6 7.01 -31.19 -10.17
C ARG A 6 6.04 -32.09 -9.42
N ASN A 7 5.84 -31.85 -8.13
CA ASN A 7 4.87 -32.60 -7.32
C ASN A 7 3.43 -32.37 -7.76
N VAL A 8 3.02 -31.11 -8.01
CA VAL A 8 1.66 -30.80 -8.49
C VAL A 8 1.44 -31.39 -9.87
N VAL A 9 2.34 -31.14 -10.82
CA VAL A 9 2.28 -31.69 -12.18
C VAL A 9 2.27 -33.20 -12.17
N GLY A 10 3.04 -33.84 -11.28
CA GLY A 10 3.00 -35.29 -11.08
C GLY A 10 1.61 -35.82 -10.70
N LYS A 11 0.86 -35.09 -9.87
CA LYS A 11 -0.50 -35.46 -9.45
C LYS A 11 -1.56 -35.26 -10.55
N VAL A 12 -1.35 -34.34 -11.48
CA VAL A 12 -2.33 -34.00 -12.55
C VAL A 12 -1.83 -34.32 -13.95
N ARG A 13 -0.75 -35.12 -14.08
CA ARG A 13 -0.02 -35.38 -15.32
C ARG A 13 -0.90 -35.86 -16.48
N ASN A 14 -1.89 -36.70 -16.19
CA ASN A 14 -2.78 -37.27 -17.21
C ASN A 14 -3.79 -36.26 -17.78
N ARG A 15 -3.86 -35.04 -17.24
CA ARG A 15 -4.77 -33.97 -17.66
C ARG A 15 -4.02 -32.70 -18.12
N LEU A 16 -2.71 -32.79 -18.32
CA LEU A 16 -1.85 -31.65 -18.62
C LEU A 16 -1.08 -31.86 -19.92
N ILE A 17 -1.22 -30.90 -20.84
CA ILE A 17 -0.41 -30.81 -22.05
C ILE A 17 0.58 -29.66 -21.85
N LEU A 18 1.88 -29.98 -21.90
CA LEU A 18 2.97 -29.02 -21.68
C LEU A 18 3.86 -28.97 -22.93
N PRO A 19 3.44 -28.28 -24.01
CA PRO A 19 4.15 -28.29 -25.30
C PRO A 19 5.55 -27.67 -25.20
N LEU A 20 5.77 -26.74 -24.27
CA LEU A 20 7.06 -26.09 -24.00
C LEU A 20 7.79 -26.68 -22.78
N GLY A 21 7.38 -27.87 -22.32
CA GLY A 21 7.96 -28.57 -21.18
C GLY A 21 7.71 -27.93 -19.81
N LEU A 22 8.37 -28.46 -18.78
CA LEU A 22 8.23 -28.00 -17.40
C LEU A 22 9.13 -26.79 -17.12
N ASN A 23 8.60 -25.59 -17.36
CA ASN A 23 9.28 -24.32 -17.14
C ASN A 23 8.62 -23.48 -16.03
N ARG A 24 9.22 -22.32 -15.70
CA ARG A 24 8.68 -21.41 -14.67
C ARG A 24 7.28 -20.88 -14.99
N GLY A 25 6.92 -20.77 -16.28
CA GLY A 25 5.60 -20.32 -16.72
C GLY A 25 4.46 -21.24 -16.29
N VAL A 26 4.74 -22.54 -16.10
CA VAL A 26 3.77 -23.51 -15.58
C VAL A 26 3.27 -23.13 -14.17
N ILE A 27 4.10 -22.48 -13.35
CA ILE A 27 3.70 -21.96 -12.03
C ILE A 27 2.57 -20.95 -12.19
N GLY A 28 2.77 -19.97 -13.09
CA GLY A 28 1.79 -18.92 -13.34
C GLY A 28 0.50 -19.47 -13.92
N ALA A 29 0.59 -20.38 -14.89
CA ALA A 29 -0.58 -21.02 -15.50
C ALA A 29 -1.43 -21.79 -14.48
N LEU A 30 -0.80 -22.61 -13.64
CA LEU A 30 -1.50 -23.35 -12.58
C LEU A 30 -2.10 -22.41 -11.52
N ALA A 31 -1.38 -21.36 -11.13
CA ALA A 31 -1.88 -20.36 -10.19
C ALA A 31 -3.08 -19.60 -10.76
N ALA A 32 -3.06 -19.25 -12.04
CA ALA A 32 -4.18 -18.59 -12.72
C ALA A 32 -5.44 -19.47 -12.72
N ILE A 33 -5.30 -20.77 -12.98
CA ILE A 33 -6.42 -21.72 -12.91
C ILE A 33 -6.93 -21.86 -11.47
N GLY A 34 -6.03 -22.03 -10.51
CA GLY A 34 -6.37 -22.35 -9.12
C GLY A 34 -6.95 -21.19 -8.31
N TRP A 35 -6.67 -19.94 -8.67
CA TRP A 35 -7.13 -18.76 -7.92
C TRP A 35 -8.66 -18.60 -7.95
N PHE A 36 -9.34 -19.11 -8.99
CA PHE A 36 -10.74 -18.80 -9.29
C PHE A 36 -11.80 -19.39 -8.35
N MET A 37 -11.40 -20.05 -7.27
CA MET A 37 -12.32 -20.82 -6.44
C MET A 37 -13.06 -19.95 -5.43
N GLU A 38 -12.37 -19.02 -4.74
CA GLU A 38 -12.95 -18.21 -3.66
C GLU A 38 -12.17 -16.89 -3.49
N GLY A 39 -12.85 -15.74 -3.41
CA GLY A 39 -12.20 -14.46 -3.07
C GLY A 39 -12.85 -13.20 -3.67
N ASP A 40 -12.38 -12.04 -3.21
CA ASP A 40 -12.65 -10.74 -3.83
C ASP A 40 -12.05 -10.66 -5.24
N CYS A 41 -12.70 -9.93 -6.14
CA CYS A 41 -12.16 -9.70 -7.47
C CYS A 41 -12.65 -8.40 -8.09
N THR A 42 -11.88 -7.95 -9.07
CA THR A 42 -12.16 -6.81 -9.92
C THR A 42 -12.12 -7.21 -11.39
N TYR A 43 -12.39 -6.24 -12.25
CA TYR A 43 -12.21 -6.38 -13.68
C TYR A 43 -11.21 -5.35 -14.21
N GLU A 44 -10.48 -5.72 -15.25
CA GLU A 44 -9.62 -4.81 -16.01
C GLU A 44 -9.93 -4.97 -17.49
N LEU A 45 -10.36 -3.90 -18.14
CA LEU A 45 -10.47 -3.82 -19.59
C LEU A 45 -9.12 -3.40 -20.13
N ILE A 46 -8.51 -4.23 -20.97
CA ILE A 46 -7.22 -3.96 -21.62
C ILE A 46 -7.48 -3.73 -23.10
N ALA A 47 -7.07 -2.57 -23.61
CA ALA A 47 -7.11 -2.26 -25.04
C ALA A 47 -5.69 -2.39 -25.64
N TYR A 48 -5.62 -2.90 -26.86
CA TYR A 48 -4.39 -3.20 -27.58
C TYR A 48 -4.22 -2.26 -28.78
N ARG A 49 -2.96 -1.96 -29.12
CA ARG A 49 -2.54 -1.09 -30.23
C ARG A 49 -1.84 -1.90 -31.31
N PHE A 50 -2.05 -1.55 -32.57
CA PHE A 50 -1.35 -2.18 -33.71
C PHE A 50 0.15 -1.83 -33.74
N ASP A 51 0.49 -0.56 -33.58
CA ASP A 51 1.86 -0.08 -33.73
C ASP A 51 2.60 -0.12 -32.39
N THR A 52 3.36 -1.17 -32.11
CA THR A 52 4.19 -1.28 -30.89
C THR A 52 5.54 -0.58 -30.99
N SER A 53 5.85 0.08 -32.12
CA SER A 53 7.12 0.78 -32.31
C SER A 53 7.18 2.11 -31.55
N ARG A 54 6.03 2.75 -31.31
CA ARG A 54 5.93 3.97 -30.51
C ARG A 54 5.80 3.62 -29.03
N VAL A 55 6.64 4.26 -28.22
CA VAL A 55 6.63 4.12 -26.76
C VAL A 55 5.53 4.96 -26.12
N GLU A 56 5.21 6.11 -26.73
CA GLU A 56 4.17 7.01 -26.24
C GLU A 56 2.79 6.54 -26.67
N ARG A 57 1.82 6.73 -25.77
CA ARG A 57 0.41 6.36 -25.97
C ARG A 57 -0.41 7.62 -26.13
N CYS A 58 -1.25 7.65 -27.16
CA CYS A 58 -2.06 8.78 -27.57
C CYS A 58 -3.46 8.66 -26.97
N VAL A 59 -3.58 8.99 -25.68
CA VAL A 59 -4.84 8.98 -24.93
C VAL A 59 -5.03 10.35 -24.27
N ASP A 60 -6.14 11.03 -24.56
CA ASP A 60 -6.41 12.37 -24.04
C ASP A 60 -6.70 12.35 -22.53
N GLU A 61 -5.81 12.94 -21.75
CA GLU A 61 -5.88 13.00 -20.29
C GLU A 61 -7.22 13.59 -19.79
N ARG A 62 -7.76 14.60 -20.49
CA ARG A 62 -9.04 15.24 -20.10
C ARG A 62 -10.21 14.27 -20.22
N SER A 63 -10.24 13.45 -21.25
CA SER A 63 -11.23 12.37 -21.40
C SER A 63 -11.11 11.33 -20.29
N VAL A 64 -9.89 10.97 -19.86
CA VAL A 64 -9.65 10.06 -18.73
C VAL A 64 -10.19 10.65 -17.43
N ILE A 65 -9.91 11.92 -17.15
CA ILE A 65 -10.44 12.61 -15.96
C ILE A 65 -11.97 12.64 -15.98
N LYS A 66 -12.58 12.98 -17.13
CA LYS A 66 -14.04 13.01 -17.28
C LYS A 66 -14.65 11.63 -17.03
N MET A 67 -14.05 10.59 -17.61
CA MET A 67 -14.44 9.19 -17.42
C MET A 67 -14.33 8.77 -15.95
N ASP A 68 -13.20 9.02 -15.29
CA ASP A 68 -12.98 8.62 -13.89
C ASP A 68 -13.98 9.32 -12.94
N ILE A 69 -14.28 10.60 -13.17
CA ILE A 69 -15.29 11.35 -12.40
C ILE A 69 -16.69 10.78 -12.64
N LYS A 70 -17.06 10.56 -13.91
CA LYS A 70 -18.40 10.07 -14.30
C LYS A 70 -18.67 8.68 -13.70
N PHE A 71 -17.67 7.80 -13.72
CA PHE A 71 -17.80 6.42 -13.25
C PHE A 71 -17.13 6.18 -11.89
N LYS A 72 -16.89 7.22 -11.08
CA LYS A 72 -16.12 7.13 -9.80
C LYS A 72 -16.59 6.06 -8.81
N GLN A 73 -17.85 5.62 -8.92
CA GLN A 73 -18.43 4.57 -8.07
C GLN A 73 -18.13 3.15 -8.58
N TRP A 74 -17.56 3.02 -9.78
CA TRP A 74 -17.37 1.76 -10.48
C TRP A 74 -15.94 1.56 -10.97
N VAL A 75 -15.17 2.63 -11.16
CA VAL A 75 -13.78 2.55 -11.63
C VAL A 75 -12.81 3.07 -10.57
N PHE A 76 -11.57 2.58 -10.59
CA PHE A 76 -10.54 2.97 -9.62
C PHE A 76 -9.14 2.97 -10.24
N SER A 77 -8.22 3.73 -9.62
CA SER A 77 -6.80 3.79 -10.00
C SER A 77 -6.56 4.11 -11.48
N ASN A 78 -7.42 4.92 -12.11
CA ASN A 78 -7.23 5.37 -13.50
C ASN A 78 -6.49 6.72 -13.60
N TYR A 79 -6.65 7.56 -12.58
CA TYR A 79 -6.02 8.88 -12.51
C TYR A 79 -5.63 9.22 -11.07
N ASP A 80 -4.39 9.69 -10.86
CA ASP A 80 -3.94 10.19 -9.57
C ASP A 80 -4.08 11.71 -9.51
N TYR A 81 -5.08 12.19 -8.78
CA TYR A 81 -5.39 13.63 -8.67
C TYR A 81 -4.36 14.42 -7.85
N GLU A 82 -3.64 13.78 -6.91
CA GLU A 82 -2.61 14.47 -6.12
C GLU A 82 -1.37 14.76 -6.95
N SER A 83 -0.91 13.82 -7.80
CA SER A 83 0.23 14.05 -8.69
C SER A 83 -0.13 14.49 -10.11
N ARG A 84 -1.42 14.58 -10.45
CA ARG A 84 -1.93 14.88 -11.79
C ARG A 84 -1.34 13.94 -12.84
N LYS A 85 -1.47 12.64 -12.58
CA LYS A 85 -0.89 11.60 -13.44
C LYS A 85 -1.95 10.62 -13.90
N GLN A 86 -1.98 10.39 -15.21
CA GLN A 86 -2.73 9.28 -15.81
C GLN A 86 -2.09 7.93 -15.45
N LEU A 87 -2.91 6.98 -15.00
CA LEU A 87 -2.45 5.66 -14.54
C LEU A 87 -2.85 4.52 -15.48
N ILE A 88 -3.76 4.76 -16.43
CA ILE A 88 -4.29 3.72 -17.33
C ILE A 88 -3.33 3.31 -18.45
N THR A 89 -2.35 4.15 -18.80
CA THR A 89 -1.41 3.88 -19.91
C THR A 89 -0.08 3.36 -19.38
N PRO A 90 0.38 2.17 -19.80
CA PRO A 90 1.69 1.67 -19.39
C PRO A 90 2.83 2.44 -20.07
N HIS A 91 4.05 2.17 -19.62
CA HIS A 91 5.28 2.72 -20.22
C HIS A 91 6.01 1.61 -20.99
N GLY A 92 6.67 1.96 -22.10
CA GLY A 92 7.47 1.01 -22.89
C GLY A 92 6.77 0.46 -24.14
N PRO A 93 7.39 -0.50 -24.84
CA PRO A 93 6.94 -0.98 -26.16
C PRO A 93 5.87 -2.08 -26.11
N ASP A 94 5.25 -2.30 -24.94
CA ASP A 94 4.19 -3.30 -24.75
C ASP A 94 2.98 -3.02 -25.67
N PRO A 95 2.38 -4.04 -26.33
CA PRO A 95 1.14 -3.91 -27.10
C PRO A 95 -0.08 -3.40 -26.33
N VAL A 96 -0.03 -3.32 -24.99
CA VAL A 96 -1.09 -2.66 -24.22
C VAL A 96 -1.10 -1.15 -24.47
N LEU A 97 -2.21 -0.67 -25.03
CA LEU A 97 -2.51 0.75 -25.17
C LEU A 97 -2.92 1.37 -23.84
N LEU A 98 -3.93 0.79 -23.19
CA LEU A 98 -4.43 1.23 -21.88
C LEU A 98 -5.16 0.10 -21.13
N GLY A 99 -5.31 0.29 -19.82
CA GLY A 99 -6.10 -0.56 -18.93
C GLY A 99 -7.05 0.25 -18.04
N ILE A 100 -8.35 -0.07 -18.05
CA ILE A 100 -9.35 0.53 -17.14
C ILE A 100 -9.75 -0.49 -16.08
N ARG A 101 -9.60 -0.14 -14.81
CA ARG A 101 -9.94 -1.03 -13.68
C ARG A 101 -11.24 -0.65 -13.03
N GLY A 102 -12.02 -1.65 -12.63
CA GLY A 102 -13.30 -1.39 -11.99
C GLY A 102 -14.05 -2.61 -11.48
N GLU A 103 -15.27 -2.33 -11.04
CA GLU A 103 -16.16 -3.25 -10.35
C GLU A 103 -17.17 -3.91 -11.29
N ASP A 104 -17.44 -3.43 -12.51
CA ASP A 104 -18.43 -4.08 -13.37
C ASP A 104 -17.93 -4.09 -14.82
N PRO A 105 -17.82 -5.26 -15.48
CA PRO A 105 -17.29 -5.35 -16.83
C PRO A 105 -18.14 -4.55 -17.83
N ARG A 106 -19.46 -4.45 -17.63
CA ARG A 106 -20.35 -3.67 -18.51
C ARG A 106 -20.12 -2.17 -18.33
N ILE A 107 -19.78 -1.73 -17.12
CA ILE A 107 -19.42 -0.33 -16.86
C ILE A 107 -18.05 -0.02 -17.46
N LEU A 108 -17.11 -0.97 -17.47
CA LEU A 108 -15.80 -0.77 -18.12
C LEU A 108 -15.93 -0.52 -19.62
N VAL A 109 -16.85 -1.20 -20.31
CA VAL A 109 -17.13 -0.93 -21.74
C VAL A 109 -17.62 0.52 -21.92
N LYS A 110 -18.61 0.95 -21.13
CA LYS A 110 -19.13 2.33 -21.16
C LYS A 110 -18.06 3.38 -20.80
N ALA A 111 -17.16 3.03 -19.90
CA ALA A 111 -16.04 3.88 -19.51
C ALA A 111 -15.02 4.02 -20.65
N PHE A 112 -14.72 2.93 -21.34
CA PHE A 112 -13.83 2.91 -22.50
C PHE A 112 -14.38 3.78 -23.64
N GLU A 113 -15.68 3.72 -23.91
CA GLU A 113 -16.37 4.55 -24.94
C GLU A 113 -16.30 6.07 -24.68
N GLU A 114 -16.04 6.52 -23.45
CA GLU A 114 -15.86 7.95 -23.15
C GLU A 114 -14.44 8.47 -23.45
N LEU A 115 -13.48 7.58 -23.68
CA LEU A 115 -12.09 7.96 -23.90
C LEU A 115 -11.89 8.52 -25.31
N LYS A 116 -11.10 9.59 -25.42
CA LYS A 116 -10.61 10.09 -26.70
C LYS A 116 -9.21 9.54 -26.92
N ILE A 117 -9.10 8.64 -27.90
CA ILE A 117 -7.87 7.96 -28.27
C ILE A 117 -7.47 8.45 -29.66
N CYS A 118 -6.22 8.89 -29.83
CA CYS A 118 -5.69 9.45 -31.08
C CYS A 118 -4.76 8.50 -31.83
N GLU A 119 -4.85 7.21 -31.53
CA GLU A 119 -4.21 6.13 -32.27
C GLU A 119 -5.18 4.95 -32.43
N ASP A 120 -4.87 4.04 -33.35
CA ASP A 120 -5.75 2.92 -33.67
C ASP A 120 -5.77 1.87 -32.55
N VAL A 121 -6.98 1.44 -32.21
CA VAL A 121 -7.22 0.34 -31.27
C VAL A 121 -7.46 -0.93 -32.08
N GLU A 122 -6.62 -1.95 -31.85
CA GLU A 122 -6.75 -3.26 -32.50
C GLU A 122 -7.93 -4.06 -31.94
N GLY A 123 -8.10 -4.00 -30.63
CA GLY A 123 -9.18 -4.67 -29.92
C GLY A 123 -9.04 -4.49 -28.42
N TRP A 124 -10.00 -5.02 -27.68
CA TRP A 124 -9.97 -5.00 -26.22
C TRP A 124 -10.54 -6.30 -25.64
N LEU A 125 -10.07 -6.64 -24.44
CA LEU A 125 -10.52 -7.79 -23.67
C LEU A 125 -10.76 -7.36 -22.23
N ILE A 126 -11.73 -7.99 -21.57
CA ILE A 126 -11.97 -7.79 -20.14
C ILE A 126 -11.51 -9.01 -19.37
N PHE A 127 -10.60 -8.78 -18.44
CA PHE A 127 -10.11 -9.80 -17.53
C PHE A 127 -10.77 -9.65 -16.18
N ARG A 128 -11.17 -10.77 -15.59
CA ARG A 128 -11.40 -10.85 -14.15
C ARG A 128 -10.04 -11.00 -13.46
N THR A 129 -9.79 -10.18 -12.44
CA THR A 129 -8.48 -10.07 -11.82
C THR A 129 -8.57 -10.08 -10.29
N ASN A 130 -7.46 -10.40 -9.63
CA ASN A 130 -7.27 -10.19 -8.20
C ASN A 130 -6.66 -8.82 -7.88
N GLN A 131 -6.64 -7.89 -8.84
CA GLN A 131 -6.08 -6.58 -8.64
C GLN A 131 -6.95 -5.77 -7.68
N GLY A 132 -6.34 -4.89 -6.89
CA GLY A 132 -7.09 -4.07 -5.96
C GLY A 132 -7.77 -4.84 -4.82
N THR A 133 -7.41 -6.09 -4.52
CA THR A 133 -8.16 -6.95 -3.56
C THR A 133 -7.46 -7.13 -2.21
N ASP A 134 -6.19 -6.75 -2.07
CA ASP A 134 -5.31 -7.14 -0.96
C ASP A 134 -5.09 -8.67 -0.85
N ALA A 135 -5.24 -9.42 -1.95
CA ALA A 135 -5.07 -10.88 -2.02
C ALA A 135 -3.77 -11.43 -1.38
N HIS A 136 -2.68 -10.63 -1.39
CA HIS A 136 -1.37 -11.01 -0.84
C HIS A 136 -1.14 -10.55 0.60
N HIS A 137 -2.09 -9.83 1.21
CA HIS A 137 -2.01 -9.30 2.58
C HIS A 137 -2.49 -10.31 3.62
N ILE A 138 -1.89 -11.51 3.58
CA ILE A 138 -2.16 -12.61 4.50
C ILE A 138 -1.54 -12.30 5.87
N ASP A 139 -2.31 -12.45 6.96
CA ASP A 139 -1.77 -12.29 8.31
C ASP A 139 -0.70 -13.35 8.60
N ARG A 140 0.43 -12.90 9.16
CA ARG A 140 1.59 -13.71 9.50
C ARG A 140 2.02 -13.42 10.93
N ASP A 141 2.55 -14.45 11.57
CA ASP A 141 3.29 -14.28 12.81
C ASP A 141 4.69 -13.75 12.48
N ILE A 142 5.01 -12.58 13.05
CA ILE A 142 6.29 -11.90 12.95
C ILE A 142 7.50 -12.79 13.28
N ASN A 143 7.34 -13.80 14.14
CA ASN A 143 8.39 -14.75 14.50
C ASN A 143 8.79 -15.69 13.33
N TYR A 144 7.91 -15.90 12.36
CA TYR A 144 8.08 -16.92 11.32
C TYR A 144 8.11 -16.36 9.89
N VAL A 145 8.13 -15.03 9.76
CA VAL A 145 8.19 -14.39 8.45
C VAL A 145 9.52 -14.66 7.77
N ARG A 146 9.47 -14.91 6.45
CA ARG A 146 10.65 -15.15 5.63
C ARG A 146 10.83 -14.08 4.55
N PRO A 147 12.06 -13.86 4.07
CA PRO A 147 12.31 -13.02 2.90
C PRO A 147 11.45 -13.42 1.70
N TYR A 148 11.08 -12.42 0.91
CA TYR A 148 10.31 -12.53 -0.34
C TYR A 148 8.88 -13.04 -0.18
N GLN A 149 8.38 -13.09 1.06
CA GLN A 149 6.95 -13.25 1.32
C GLN A 149 6.25 -11.88 1.31
N SER A 150 4.98 -11.88 0.95
CA SER A 150 4.06 -10.77 1.25
C SER A 150 3.11 -11.18 2.36
N GLY A 151 2.69 -10.22 3.16
CA GLY A 151 1.72 -10.45 4.23
C GLY A 151 1.64 -9.28 5.19
N CYS A 152 0.89 -9.49 6.26
CA CYS A 152 0.69 -8.51 7.30
C CYS A 152 1.17 -9.03 8.65
N ILE A 153 1.79 -8.16 9.42
CA ILE A 153 2.22 -8.44 10.80
C ILE A 153 1.62 -7.39 11.72
N LYS A 154 1.42 -7.78 12.98
CA LYS A 154 1.05 -6.86 14.06
C LYS A 154 2.19 -6.74 15.04
N GLY A 155 2.37 -5.55 15.60
CA GLY A 155 3.38 -5.32 16.63
C GLY A 155 3.34 -3.91 17.18
N VAL A 156 4.18 -3.67 18.18
CA VAL A 156 4.31 -2.39 18.88
C VAL A 156 5.49 -1.63 18.30
N VAL A 157 5.32 -0.35 18.02
CA VAL A 157 6.41 0.53 17.60
C VAL A 157 7.42 0.62 18.75
N ASP A 158 8.69 0.30 18.46
CA ASP A 158 9.79 0.34 19.44
C ASP A 158 10.80 1.45 19.11
N GLY A 159 10.50 2.65 19.58
CA GLY A 159 11.33 3.83 19.41
C GLY A 159 10.73 4.86 18.45
N ASN A 160 11.48 5.92 18.19
CA ASN A 160 11.03 7.00 17.32
C ASN A 160 11.34 6.69 15.85
N PRO A 161 10.47 7.11 14.91
CA PRO A 161 10.72 6.99 13.49
C PRO A 161 12.03 7.69 13.07
N ARG A 162 12.81 7.02 12.23
CA ARG A 162 14.06 7.57 11.65
C ARG A 162 13.81 7.97 10.20
N VAL A 163 14.03 9.23 9.88
CA VAL A 163 13.92 9.74 8.51
C VAL A 163 15.28 9.57 7.83
N LEU A 164 15.30 8.86 6.71
CA LEU A 164 16.50 8.64 5.90
C LEU A 164 16.72 9.77 4.89
N ARG A 165 17.93 9.83 4.34
CA ARG A 165 18.25 10.69 3.19
C ARG A 165 17.35 10.28 2.01
N GLY A 166 16.66 11.25 1.41
CA GLY A 166 15.66 11.00 0.36
C GLY A 166 14.21 11.10 0.84
N GLY A 167 13.95 10.99 2.15
CA GLY A 167 12.65 11.22 2.76
C GLY A 167 11.89 9.96 3.18
N ASP A 168 12.48 8.78 2.97
CA ASP A 168 11.99 7.51 3.48
C ASP A 168 12.02 7.48 5.01
N VAL A 169 11.21 6.61 5.60
CA VAL A 169 11.10 6.47 7.05
C VAL A 169 11.28 5.02 7.43
N ILE A 170 12.17 4.76 8.39
CA ILE A 170 12.31 3.45 9.02
C ILE A 170 11.82 3.53 10.46
N ILE A 171 10.98 2.57 10.84
CA ILE A 171 10.59 2.32 12.23
C ILE A 171 10.98 0.89 12.62
N ASN A 172 11.03 0.64 13.92
CA ASN A 172 11.22 -0.70 14.47
C ASN A 172 9.89 -1.18 15.04
N ILE A 173 9.53 -2.42 14.76
CA ILE A 173 8.34 -3.07 15.30
C ILE A 173 8.78 -4.26 16.15
N GLN A 174 8.29 -4.30 17.38
CA GLN A 174 8.44 -5.42 18.28
C GLN A 174 7.17 -6.29 18.27
N GLY A 175 7.36 -7.58 18.05
CA GLY A 175 6.35 -8.62 18.12
C GLY A 175 6.29 -9.33 19.46
N GLY A 176 5.48 -10.39 19.54
CA GLY A 176 5.54 -11.34 20.65
C GLY A 176 6.91 -12.05 20.69
N ASN A 177 7.29 -12.55 21.86
CA ASN A 177 8.54 -13.31 22.09
C ASN A 177 9.83 -12.57 21.69
N ASN A 178 9.88 -11.24 21.83
CA ASN A 178 11.01 -10.41 21.45
C ASN A 178 11.41 -10.51 19.97
N ALA A 179 10.49 -10.88 19.07
CA ALA A 179 10.73 -10.70 17.64
C ALA A 179 10.82 -9.21 17.29
N TYR A 180 11.79 -8.86 16.44
CA TYR A 180 11.99 -7.50 15.96
C TYR A 180 12.05 -7.50 14.44
N ILE A 181 11.40 -6.50 13.83
CA ILE A 181 11.48 -6.28 12.40
C ILE A 181 11.52 -4.79 12.09
N TYR A 182 12.35 -4.42 11.11
CA TYR A 182 12.35 -3.08 10.58
C TYR A 182 11.20 -2.91 9.58
N ALA A 183 10.58 -1.75 9.58
CA ALA A 183 9.55 -1.38 8.63
C ALA A 183 9.96 -0.11 7.88
N ALA A 184 10.06 -0.23 6.56
CA ALA A 184 10.45 0.85 5.66
C ALA A 184 9.21 1.41 4.95
N PHE A 185 9.05 2.72 5.03
CA PHE A 185 8.03 3.50 4.33
C PHE A 185 8.73 4.36 3.28
N PHE A 186 8.38 4.15 2.02
CA PHE A 186 8.96 4.88 0.89
C PHE A 186 8.25 6.20 0.65
N LYS A 187 8.99 7.26 0.36
CA LYS A 187 8.46 8.62 0.14
C LYS A 187 7.34 8.65 -0.90
N GLU A 188 7.45 7.87 -1.97
CA GLU A 188 6.53 7.81 -3.09
C GLU A 188 5.13 7.37 -2.67
N THR A 189 5.03 6.59 -1.59
CA THR A 189 3.76 6.05 -1.06
C THR A 189 2.91 7.08 -0.33
N SER A 190 3.48 8.23 0.06
CA SER A 190 2.91 9.21 1.01
C SER A 190 2.72 8.72 2.46
N LEU A 191 2.89 7.42 2.74
CA LEU A 191 2.76 6.85 4.09
C LEU A 191 3.81 7.38 5.07
N THR A 192 4.90 7.97 4.57
CA THR A 192 5.90 8.65 5.41
C THR A 192 5.30 9.79 6.24
N ARG A 193 4.23 10.44 5.78
CA ARG A 193 3.52 11.51 6.52
C ARG A 193 2.95 10.99 7.84
N ILE A 194 2.34 9.79 7.82
CA ILE A 194 1.79 9.17 9.03
C ILE A 194 2.88 8.44 9.83
N ALA A 195 3.81 7.76 9.16
CA ALA A 195 4.88 7.02 9.83
C ALA A 195 5.72 7.93 10.74
N LYS A 196 5.99 9.18 10.34
CA LYS A 196 6.70 10.19 11.17
C LYS A 196 5.99 10.56 12.46
N LYS A 197 4.67 10.35 12.53
CA LYS A 197 3.86 10.67 13.71
C LYS A 197 3.82 9.54 14.72
N LEU A 198 4.28 8.33 14.36
CA LEU A 198 4.30 7.18 15.27
C LEU A 198 5.30 7.41 16.41
N ILE A 199 4.99 6.88 17.58
CA ILE A 199 5.88 6.89 18.75
C ILE A 199 5.93 5.51 19.38
N LYS A 200 6.92 5.31 20.26
CA LYS A 200 7.06 4.07 21.03
C LYS A 200 5.76 3.76 21.78
N GLY A 201 5.27 2.53 21.63
CA GLY A 201 4.05 2.05 22.28
C GLY A 201 2.82 2.02 21.39
N ASP A 202 2.84 2.67 20.21
CA ASP A 202 1.75 2.55 19.23
C ASP A 202 1.63 1.09 18.75
N TYR A 203 0.42 0.54 18.73
CA TYR A 203 0.15 -0.81 18.20
C TYR A 203 -0.34 -0.70 16.77
N VAL A 204 0.37 -1.36 15.85
CA VAL A 204 0.14 -1.22 14.41
C VAL A 204 0.03 -2.58 13.72
N ARG A 205 -0.70 -2.60 12.60
CA ARG A 205 -0.65 -3.66 11.60
C ARG A 205 0.05 -3.11 10.36
N LEU A 206 1.10 -3.78 9.92
CA LEU A 206 1.85 -3.43 8.72
C LEU A 206 1.67 -4.53 7.68
N CYS A 207 1.26 -4.16 6.48
CA CYS A 207 1.17 -5.05 5.35
C CYS A 207 2.20 -4.66 4.29
N GLY A 208 2.83 -5.65 3.68
CA GLY A 208 3.81 -5.39 2.63
C GLY A 208 4.60 -6.62 2.26
N THR A 209 5.76 -6.38 1.65
CA THR A 209 6.67 -7.43 1.20
C THR A 209 7.92 -7.44 2.07
N PHE A 210 8.32 -8.61 2.55
CA PHE A 210 9.52 -8.77 3.35
C PHE A 210 10.76 -8.92 2.46
N LYS A 211 11.79 -8.12 2.72
CA LYS A 211 13.03 -8.08 1.95
C LYS A 211 14.22 -8.15 2.90
N LEU A 212 15.34 -8.69 2.40
CA LEU A 212 16.62 -8.62 3.12
C LEU A 212 17.35 -7.34 2.73
N TRP A 213 17.74 -6.57 3.73
CA TRP A 213 18.61 -5.40 3.59
C TRP A 213 19.94 -5.69 4.26
N GLU A 214 21.01 -5.26 3.59
CA GLU A 214 22.35 -5.33 4.16
C GLU A 214 22.42 -4.51 5.46
N GLY A 215 23.00 -5.09 6.51
CA GLY A 215 23.13 -4.48 7.84
C GLY A 215 21.87 -4.42 8.71
N LEU A 216 20.66 -4.55 8.15
CA LEU A 216 19.39 -4.53 8.90
C LEU A 216 18.68 -5.88 8.96
N GLY A 217 19.01 -6.82 8.06
CA GLY A 217 18.35 -8.10 7.97
C GLY A 217 16.96 -7.99 7.35
N LEU A 218 15.94 -8.59 7.97
CA LEU A 218 14.59 -8.62 7.43
C LEU A 218 13.88 -7.27 7.64
N VAL A 219 13.38 -6.70 6.54
CA VAL A 219 12.65 -5.42 6.51
C VAL A 219 11.33 -5.61 5.79
N VAL A 220 10.22 -5.13 6.38
CA VAL A 220 8.95 -5.04 5.66
C VAL A 220 8.91 -3.75 4.84
N HIS A 221 8.72 -3.89 3.54
CA HIS A 221 8.44 -2.80 2.61
C HIS A 221 6.96 -2.48 2.71
N VAL A 222 6.63 -1.47 3.51
CA VAL A 222 5.26 -1.21 3.91
C VAL A 222 4.45 -0.69 2.72
N GLU A 223 3.35 -1.40 2.46
CA GLU A 223 2.38 -1.13 1.42
C GLU A 223 1.06 -0.57 2.00
N LYS A 224 0.76 -0.90 3.26
CA LYS A 224 -0.41 -0.41 4.01
C LYS A 224 -0.11 -0.43 5.51
N LEU A 225 -0.58 0.58 6.22
CA LEU A 225 -0.45 0.73 7.67
C LEU A 225 -1.84 0.87 8.28
N THR A 226 -2.13 0.08 9.31
CA THR A 226 -3.27 0.32 10.20
C THR A 226 -2.74 0.64 11.58
N ILE A 227 -3.10 1.81 12.12
CA ILE A 227 -2.84 2.14 13.52
C ILE A 227 -4.00 1.59 14.33
N LEU A 228 -3.76 0.52 15.10
CA LEU A 228 -4.76 -0.16 15.92
C LEU A 228 -4.93 0.52 17.28
N LYS A 229 -3.84 1.04 17.84
CA LYS A 229 -3.84 1.85 19.06
C LYS A 229 -2.74 2.90 18.97
N ALA A 230 -3.11 4.16 19.15
CA ALA A 230 -2.16 5.26 19.35
C ALA A 230 -2.08 5.58 20.84
N VAL A 231 -0.87 5.59 21.42
CA VAL A 231 -0.68 5.98 22.81
C VAL A 231 -0.61 7.50 22.96
N ASP A 232 -1.06 8.03 24.09
CA ASP A 232 -0.99 9.46 24.33
C ASP A 232 0.47 9.94 24.43
N GLU A 233 0.74 11.11 23.87
CA GLU A 233 2.07 11.71 23.96
C GLU A 233 2.17 12.52 25.26
N VAL A 234 3.20 12.21 26.05
CA VAL A 234 3.49 12.87 27.32
C VAL A 234 4.61 13.90 27.10
N VAL A 235 4.24 15.16 26.98
CA VAL A 235 5.18 16.27 26.79
C VAL A 235 5.54 16.88 28.13
N LYS A 236 6.84 16.82 28.47
CA LYS A 236 7.39 17.52 29.65
C LYS A 236 7.69 18.97 29.30
N MET A 237 7.07 19.88 30.02
CA MET A 237 7.27 21.32 29.91
C MET A 237 7.96 21.84 31.16
N ASN A 238 8.80 22.86 31.02
CA ASN A 238 9.38 23.53 32.19
C ASN A 238 8.25 24.04 33.10
N PRO A 239 8.42 24.07 34.42
CA PRO A 239 7.38 24.54 35.33
C PRO A 239 7.04 26.02 35.13
N LEU A 240 5.83 26.40 35.56
CA LEU A 240 5.45 27.80 35.74
C LEU A 240 6.16 28.41 36.96
N CYS A 241 6.54 29.67 36.86
CA CYS A 241 7.08 30.40 38.00
C CYS A 241 5.97 30.66 39.04
N PRO A 242 6.11 30.20 40.30
CA PRO A 242 5.08 30.41 41.33
C PRO A 242 4.90 31.89 41.71
N LYS A 243 5.88 32.75 41.43
CA LYS A 243 5.79 34.20 41.73
C LYS A 243 5.09 35.04 40.66
N CYS A 244 5.17 34.67 39.38
CA CYS A 244 4.73 35.56 38.29
C CYS A 244 4.09 34.84 37.10
N GLY A 245 3.89 33.52 37.19
CA GLY A 245 3.25 32.71 36.16
C GLY A 245 4.02 32.54 34.86
N SER A 246 5.22 33.11 34.69
CA SER A 246 5.99 32.91 33.45
C SER A 246 6.67 31.54 33.42
N ARG A 247 6.80 30.94 32.24
CA ARG A 247 7.52 29.68 32.03
C ARG A 247 9.00 29.80 32.46
N MET A 248 9.47 28.90 33.32
CA MET A 248 10.85 28.91 33.80
C MET A 248 11.82 28.33 32.75
N LYS A 249 13.12 28.62 32.89
CA LYS A 249 14.21 28.02 32.11
C LYS A 249 15.10 27.17 33.01
N SER A 250 15.82 26.20 32.43
CA SER A 250 16.85 25.45 33.16
C SER A 250 17.95 26.40 33.66
N ALA A 251 18.36 26.24 34.92
CA ALA A 251 19.47 26.98 35.53
C ALA A 251 20.83 26.28 35.31
N GLY A 252 20.86 25.20 34.53
CA GLY A 252 22.02 24.32 34.31
C GLY A 252 21.80 22.92 34.88
N ARG A 253 22.62 21.95 34.46
CA ARG A 253 22.53 20.55 34.90
C ARG A 253 22.57 20.47 36.43
N GLY A 254 21.52 19.92 37.04
CA GLY A 254 21.39 19.77 38.50
C GLY A 254 21.15 21.07 39.29
N LYS A 255 21.00 22.22 38.63
CA LYS A 255 20.83 23.54 39.30
C LYS A 255 19.36 23.98 39.40
N GLY A 256 18.43 23.19 38.87
CA GLY A 256 17.00 23.46 38.90
C GLY A 256 16.56 24.50 37.87
N TRP A 257 15.70 25.42 38.29
CA TRP A 257 14.94 26.33 37.45
C TRP A 257 15.23 27.79 37.79
N LYS A 258 15.30 28.64 36.76
CA LYS A 258 15.38 30.10 36.89
C LYS A 258 14.26 30.73 36.08
N CYS A 259 13.51 31.62 36.71
CA CYS A 259 12.51 32.44 36.04
C CYS A 259 13.20 33.59 35.29
N PRO A 260 13.00 33.73 33.97
CA PRO A 260 13.59 34.83 33.21
C PRO A 260 12.93 36.19 33.51
N LYS A 261 11.67 36.23 33.98
CA LYS A 261 10.89 37.46 34.18
C LYS A 261 11.15 38.13 35.54
N CYS A 262 11.16 37.36 36.63
CA CYS A 262 11.29 37.91 37.99
C CYS A 262 12.52 37.40 38.76
N GLY A 263 13.39 36.62 38.11
CA GLY A 263 14.63 36.13 38.71
C GLY A 263 14.47 34.99 39.73
N PHE A 264 13.24 34.60 40.10
CA PHE A 264 12.97 33.50 41.03
C PHE A 264 13.71 32.21 40.63
N ARG A 265 14.29 31.52 41.61
CA ARG A 265 15.00 30.25 41.41
C ARG A 265 14.43 29.17 42.33
N SER A 266 14.34 27.95 41.83
CA SER A 266 13.99 26.78 42.64
C SER A 266 14.72 25.55 42.14
N LYS A 267 15.22 24.73 43.05
CA LYS A 267 15.87 23.45 42.71
C LYS A 267 14.86 22.34 42.43
N ASN A 268 13.72 22.36 43.11
CA ASN A 268 12.82 21.21 43.21
C ASN A 268 11.41 21.57 42.72
N LEU A 269 11.29 22.02 41.47
CA LEU A 269 9.98 22.08 40.81
C LEU A 269 9.89 20.92 39.80
N PRO A 270 8.80 20.14 39.82
CA PRO A 270 8.57 19.11 38.82
C PRO A 270 8.39 19.75 37.44
N TYR A 271 8.58 18.97 36.39
CA TYR A 271 8.12 19.38 35.07
C TYR A 271 6.59 19.45 35.07
N ASP A 272 6.05 20.43 34.38
CA ASP A 272 4.64 20.39 34.01
C ASP A 272 4.46 19.30 32.95
N VAL A 273 3.43 18.49 33.10
CA VAL A 273 3.14 17.40 32.18
C VAL A 273 1.90 17.76 31.36
N LYS A 274 2.05 17.78 30.04
CA LYS A 274 0.93 17.91 29.10
C LYS A 274 0.71 16.57 28.42
N ILE A 275 -0.50 16.04 28.54
CA ILE A 275 -0.93 14.83 27.82
C ILE A 275 -1.61 15.29 26.53
N ILE A 276 -1.12 14.82 25.39
CA ILE A 276 -1.69 15.10 24.08
C ILE A 276 -2.30 13.79 23.57
N SER A 277 -3.63 13.76 23.46
CA SER A 277 -4.30 12.56 22.94
C SER A 277 -4.04 12.40 21.46
N ARG A 278 -3.73 11.17 21.05
CA ARG A 278 -3.40 10.79 19.67
C ARG A 278 -4.40 9.78 19.08
N SER A 279 -5.57 9.63 19.72
CA SER A 279 -6.64 8.70 19.30
C SER A 279 -7.15 8.98 17.87
N ASN A 280 -7.04 10.21 17.40
CA ASN A 280 -7.37 10.61 16.03
C ASN A 280 -6.43 10.03 14.96
N LEU A 281 -5.30 9.42 15.34
CA LEU A 281 -4.41 8.69 14.43
C LEU A 281 -4.83 7.23 14.22
N VAL A 282 -5.81 6.71 14.96
CA VAL A 282 -6.31 5.35 14.75
C VAL A 282 -7.01 5.26 13.40
N GLY A 283 -6.66 4.27 12.60
CA GLY A 283 -7.25 4.08 11.27
C GLY A 283 -6.33 3.40 10.25
N ASP A 284 -6.88 3.20 9.06
CA ASP A 284 -6.17 2.66 7.91
C ASP A 284 -5.53 3.78 7.07
N TYR A 285 -4.27 3.56 6.70
CA TYR A 285 -3.47 4.45 5.88
C TYR A 285 -3.00 3.68 4.65
N ILE A 286 -3.43 4.17 3.49
CA ILE A 286 -3.23 3.56 2.18
C ILE A 286 -2.40 4.54 1.33
N PRO A 287 -1.52 4.05 0.45
CA PRO A 287 -0.73 4.91 -0.42
C PRO A 287 -1.58 5.66 -1.44
N LEU A 288 -0.98 6.67 -2.07
CA LEU A 288 -1.56 7.36 -3.25
C LEU A 288 -1.75 6.39 -4.40
N ASP A 289 -2.73 6.65 -5.27
CA ASP A 289 -3.09 5.77 -6.39
C ASP A 289 -1.89 5.49 -7.31
N LYS A 290 -1.00 6.48 -7.51
CA LYS A 290 0.22 6.30 -8.32
C LYS A 290 1.23 5.29 -7.74
N ALA A 291 1.17 5.02 -6.44
CA ALA A 291 2.10 4.18 -5.69
C ALA A 291 1.46 2.84 -5.26
N ILE A 292 0.18 2.65 -5.57
CA ILE A 292 -0.54 1.39 -5.39
C ILE A 292 0.03 0.37 -6.37
N LYS A 293 0.49 -0.77 -5.84
CA LYS A 293 0.82 -1.95 -6.64
C LYS A 293 -0.46 -2.67 -7.06
N HIS A 294 -0.38 -3.48 -8.12
CA HIS A 294 -1.54 -4.15 -8.72
C HIS A 294 -2.50 -4.81 -7.72
N LEU A 295 -2.00 -5.53 -6.71
CA LEU A 295 -2.85 -6.27 -5.77
C LEU A 295 -3.41 -5.40 -4.63
N ASN A 296 -2.81 -4.24 -4.36
CA ASN A 296 -3.17 -3.40 -3.22
C ASN A 296 -4.57 -2.79 -3.43
N LYS A 297 -5.44 -2.92 -2.44
CA LYS A 297 -6.79 -2.36 -2.48
C LYS A 297 -6.77 -0.84 -2.36
N PRO A 298 -7.22 -0.10 -3.39
CA PRO A 298 -7.32 1.35 -3.31
C PRO A 298 -8.46 1.77 -2.38
N LEU A 299 -8.33 2.97 -1.80
CA LEU A 299 -9.27 3.48 -0.78
C LEU A 299 -10.74 3.44 -1.24
N ARG A 300 -10.99 3.70 -2.53
CA ARG A 300 -12.36 3.73 -3.11
C ARG A 300 -13.07 2.37 -3.11
N ARG A 301 -12.36 1.26 -2.88
CA ARG A 301 -12.92 -0.11 -2.91
C ARG A 301 -13.34 -0.66 -1.56
N TYR A 302 -12.96 -0.02 -0.45
CA TYR A 302 -13.34 -0.53 0.87
C TYR A 302 -14.86 -0.49 1.02
N GLY A 303 -15.46 -1.62 1.42
CA GLY A 303 -16.91 -1.79 1.49
C GLY A 303 -17.56 -2.23 0.17
N ARG A 304 -16.76 -2.57 -0.85
CA ARG A 304 -17.23 -3.06 -2.17
C ARG A 304 -16.74 -4.46 -2.51
N GLU A 305 -16.16 -5.14 -1.52
CA GLU A 305 -15.71 -6.51 -1.67
C GLU A 305 -16.88 -7.42 -2.03
N ARG A 306 -16.63 -8.38 -2.92
CA ARG A 306 -17.63 -9.38 -3.29
C ARG A 306 -16.98 -10.70 -3.63
N VAL A 307 -17.66 -11.80 -3.34
CA VAL A 307 -17.19 -13.11 -3.79
C VAL A 307 -17.45 -13.25 -5.27
N CYS A 308 -16.40 -13.34 -6.06
CA CYS A 308 -16.55 -13.51 -7.49
C CYS A 308 -16.79 -14.97 -7.86
N ARG A 309 -18.00 -15.25 -8.34
CA ARG A 309 -18.34 -16.57 -8.89
C ARG A 309 -17.92 -16.64 -10.36
N PRO A 310 -17.48 -17.80 -10.87
CA PRO A 310 -17.31 -18.01 -12.30
C PRO A 310 -18.63 -17.72 -13.02
N GLU A 311 -18.63 -16.69 -13.87
CA GLU A 311 -19.73 -16.41 -14.78
C GLU A 311 -19.32 -16.86 -16.17
N ARG A 312 -20.26 -17.43 -16.93
CA ARG A 312 -19.97 -17.74 -18.33
C ARG A 312 -19.79 -16.43 -19.08
N PRO A 313 -18.73 -16.29 -19.89
CA PRO A 313 -18.56 -15.13 -20.74
C PRO A 313 -19.81 -14.93 -21.62
N SER A 314 -20.47 -13.78 -21.50
CA SER A 314 -21.67 -13.42 -22.28
C SER A 314 -21.40 -12.23 -23.21
N GLY A 315 -21.88 -12.28 -24.45
CA GLY A 315 -21.70 -11.21 -25.45
C GLY A 315 -21.16 -11.75 -26.78
N THR A 316 -21.04 -10.87 -27.77
CA THR A 316 -20.38 -11.18 -29.05
C THR A 316 -18.87 -11.15 -28.83
N TRP A 317 -18.26 -12.32 -28.68
CA TRP A 317 -16.82 -12.43 -28.54
C TRP A 317 -16.18 -12.31 -29.92
N ILE A 318 -15.09 -11.56 -30.03
CA ILE A 318 -14.21 -11.63 -31.19
C ILE A 318 -13.51 -13.00 -31.07
N LEU A 319 -13.89 -13.93 -31.95
CA LEU A 319 -13.19 -15.18 -32.20
C LEU A 319 -11.99 -14.91 -33.11
#